data_AF-A0A357L5P0-F1
#
_entry.id   AF-A0A357L5P0-F1
#
_cell.length_a   1.000
_cell.length_b   1.000
_cell.length_c   1.000
_cell.angle_alpha   90.00
_cell.angle_beta   90.00
_cell.angle_gamma   90.00
#
_symmetry.space_group_name_H-M   'P 1'
#
loop_
_entity.id
_entity.type
_entity.pdbx_description
1 polymer ?
#
loop_
_entity_poly.entity_id
_entity_poly.type
_entity_poly.pdbx_seq_one_letter_code
_entity_poly.pdbx_strand_id
1 'polypeptide(L)'
;KPSAHGSLDEEEKRRKQDVSWREILSATDEAGPLDLGAEDRKTADAARASAQNAMKIIATLQDFTLDLESRLYGEPPPALLERFERGDRNVFANRLLRLNESDVKRRIRAEGSRDKLFERGIHDFLQGFERLLEDATTSQTADEELEQYLSSPLGRVYLLVGATVGYFA
;
A
#
# COMPACT_ATOMS: atom_id res chain seq x y z
N LYS A 1 66.02 19.87 18.46
CA LYS A 1 65.06 20.87 18.99
C LYS A 1 63.77 20.75 18.19
N PRO A 2 62.60 20.74 18.82
CA PRO A 2 61.99 19.62 19.58
C PRO A 2 60.66 19.20 18.90
N SER A 3 60.19 17.95 18.95
CA SER A 3 59.21 17.37 19.92
C SER A 3 58.39 16.39 19.04
N ALA A 4 58.38 15.06 19.19
CA ALA A 4 57.78 14.24 20.25
C ALA A 4 56.41 14.77 20.70
N HIS A 5 55.42 13.88 20.88
CA HIS A 5 54.01 14.12 21.29
C HIS A 5 53.01 14.16 20.13
N GLY A 6 52.65 12.98 19.64
CA GLY A 6 51.50 12.82 18.73
C GLY A 6 50.87 11.43 18.80
N SER A 7 51.58 10.44 19.33
CA SER A 7 51.12 9.04 19.33
C SER A 7 50.50 8.59 20.66
N LEU A 8 50.77 9.28 21.77
CA LEU A 8 50.19 8.97 23.10
C LEU A 8 48.81 9.63 23.30
N ASP A 9 48.58 10.79 22.70
CA ASP A 9 47.33 11.54 22.80
C ASP A 9 46.14 10.85 22.09
N GLU A 10 46.40 10.05 21.05
CA GLU A 10 45.35 9.33 20.33
C GLU A 10 44.86 8.07 21.05
N GLU A 11 45.76 7.33 21.73
CA GLU A 11 45.39 6.16 22.55
C GLU A 11 44.64 6.58 23.82
N GLU A 12 45.02 7.70 24.43
CA GLU A 12 44.35 8.22 25.63
C GLU A 12 42.95 8.80 25.31
N LYS A 13 42.78 9.41 24.12
CA LYS A 13 41.46 9.80 23.60
C LYS A 13 40.56 8.60 23.31
N ARG A 14 41.09 7.53 22.72
CA ARG A 14 40.31 6.29 22.48
C ARG A 14 39.88 5.62 23.77
N ARG A 15 40.74 5.57 24.81
CA ARG A 15 40.38 5.06 26.14
C ARG A 15 39.34 5.93 26.86
N LYS A 16 39.41 7.26 26.74
CA LYS A 16 38.39 8.17 27.31
C LYS A 16 37.03 8.03 26.61
N GLN A 17 37.03 7.79 25.30
CA GLN A 17 35.80 7.63 24.52
C GLN A 17 35.11 6.29 24.82
N ASP A 18 35.87 5.24 25.14
CA ASP A 18 35.34 3.91 25.48
C ASP A 18 34.72 3.86 26.89
N VAL A 19 35.22 4.68 27.83
CA VAL A 19 34.65 4.78 29.20
C VAL A 19 33.36 5.61 29.22
N SER A 20 33.22 6.57 28.30
CA SER A 20 32.02 7.43 28.21
C SER A 20 30.77 6.66 27.77
N TRP A 21 30.89 5.64 26.91
CA TRP A 21 29.73 4.88 26.46
C TRP A 21 29.22 3.90 27.53
N ARG A 22 30.11 3.36 28.39
CA ARG A 22 29.70 2.49 29.50
C ARG A 22 28.99 3.26 30.63
N GLU A 23 29.41 4.49 30.92
CA GLU A 23 28.72 5.35 31.89
C GLU A 23 27.34 5.81 31.38
N ILE A 24 27.21 6.10 30.08
CA ILE A 24 25.92 6.42 29.45
C ILE A 24 24.98 5.19 29.48
N LEU A 25 25.51 3.98 29.31
CA LEU A 25 24.70 2.75 29.38
C LEU A 25 24.39 2.29 30.81
N SER A 26 25.13 2.75 31.83
CA SER A 26 24.90 2.38 33.23
C SER A 26 24.14 3.41 34.06
N ALA A 27 23.92 4.63 33.55
CA ALA A 27 23.26 5.72 34.28
C ALA A 27 21.79 5.97 33.88
N THR A 28 21.15 5.08 33.13
CA THR A 28 19.70 5.14 32.88
C THR A 28 18.93 4.06 33.64
N ASP A 29 19.34 3.82 34.89
CA ASP A 29 18.50 3.15 35.91
C ASP A 29 17.86 4.16 36.89
N GLU A 30 18.07 5.47 36.70
CA GLU A 30 17.39 6.52 37.48
C GLU A 30 16.73 7.58 36.61
N ALA A 31 15.80 7.12 35.77
CA ALA A 31 14.60 7.90 35.47
C ALA A 31 13.43 6.97 35.73
N GLY A 32 12.53 7.35 36.65
CA GLY A 32 11.25 6.66 36.83
C GLY A 32 10.60 6.40 35.47
N PRO A 33 9.80 5.33 35.34
CA PRO A 33 9.42 4.75 34.05
C PRO A 33 9.08 5.86 33.07
N LEU A 34 9.96 6.08 32.09
CA LEU A 34 9.73 7.04 31.02
C LEU A 34 8.41 6.62 30.39
N ASP A 35 7.38 7.41 30.65
CA ASP A 35 6.08 7.31 30.00
C ASP A 35 6.24 7.74 28.54
N LEU A 36 6.90 6.89 27.75
CA LEU A 36 6.83 6.87 26.29
C LEU A 36 5.44 6.33 25.85
N GLY A 37 4.44 6.37 26.72
CA GLY A 37 3.35 5.41 26.76
C GLY A 37 2.02 5.85 26.16
N ALA A 38 1.88 7.08 25.71
CA ALA A 38 0.64 7.56 25.07
C ALA A 38 0.82 7.91 23.58
N GLU A 39 1.87 8.62 23.21
CA GLU A 39 2.07 9.12 21.83
C GLU A 39 2.52 8.01 20.87
N ASP A 40 3.49 7.16 21.25
CA ASP A 40 3.91 6.01 20.43
C ASP A 40 2.79 4.97 20.29
N ARG A 41 1.96 4.82 21.33
CA ARG A 41 0.81 3.90 21.32
C ARG A 41 -0.31 4.43 20.40
N LYS A 42 -0.63 5.72 20.46
CA LYS A 42 -1.57 6.37 19.53
C LYS A 42 -1.11 6.26 18.08
N THR A 43 0.18 6.46 17.81
CA THR A 43 0.75 6.36 16.46
C THR A 43 0.68 4.93 15.91
N ALA A 44 1.00 3.94 16.74
CA ALA A 44 0.87 2.53 16.37
C ALA A 44 -0.59 2.09 16.15
N ASP A 45 -1.53 2.60 16.96
CA ASP A 45 -2.95 2.28 16.81
C ASP A 45 -3.57 2.96 15.58
N ALA A 46 -3.16 4.19 15.26
CA ALA A 46 -3.55 4.88 14.04
C ALA A 46 -3.04 4.15 12.79
N ALA A 47 -1.77 3.71 12.79
CA ALA A 47 -1.20 2.93 11.68
C ALA A 47 -1.94 1.60 11.47
N ARG A 48 -2.30 0.89 12.56
CA ARG A 48 -3.11 -0.33 12.46
C ARG A 48 -4.51 -0.07 11.90
N ALA A 49 -5.16 1.01 12.33
CA ALA A 49 -6.48 1.37 11.83
C ALA A 49 -6.44 1.70 10.34
N SER A 50 -5.42 2.45 9.88
CA SER A 50 -5.18 2.74 8.46
C SER A 50 -4.95 1.45 7.65
N ALA A 51 -4.07 0.56 8.11
CA ALA A 51 -3.83 -0.72 7.45
C ALA A 51 -5.12 -1.58 7.34
N GLN A 52 -5.92 -1.64 8.41
CA GLN A 52 -7.21 -2.33 8.39
C GLN A 52 -8.21 -1.70 7.41
N ASN A 53 -8.22 -0.37 7.32
CA ASN A 53 -9.05 0.35 6.34
C ASN A 53 -8.62 0.02 4.91
N ALA A 54 -7.32 0.10 4.61
CA ALA A 54 -6.77 -0.25 3.31
C ALA A 54 -7.12 -1.69 2.90
N MET A 55 -6.99 -2.66 3.81
CA MET A 55 -7.37 -4.05 3.54
C MET A 55 -8.87 -4.21 3.20
N LYS A 56 -9.75 -3.46 3.86
CA LYS A 56 -11.20 -3.49 3.56
C LYS A 56 -11.51 -2.89 2.19
N ILE A 57 -10.86 -1.77 1.86
CA ILE A 57 -11.01 -1.14 0.55
C ILE A 57 -10.51 -2.10 -0.53
N ILE A 58 -9.30 -2.65 -0.39
CA ILE A 58 -8.74 -3.61 -1.35
C ILE A 58 -9.66 -4.80 -1.57
N ALA A 59 -10.23 -5.39 -0.51
CA ALA A 59 -11.18 -6.49 -0.64
C ALA A 59 -12.42 -6.09 -1.45
N THR A 60 -12.97 -4.90 -1.20
CA THR A 60 -14.11 -4.35 -1.96
C THR A 60 -13.77 -4.16 -3.43
N LEU A 61 -12.57 -3.65 -3.74
CA LEU A 61 -12.09 -3.48 -5.11
C LEU A 61 -11.87 -4.82 -5.81
N GLN A 62 -11.39 -5.84 -5.09
CA GLN A 62 -11.22 -7.19 -5.61
C GLN A 62 -12.56 -7.85 -5.94
N ASP A 63 -13.56 -7.71 -5.06
CA ASP A 63 -14.92 -8.19 -5.32
C ASP A 63 -15.52 -7.48 -6.54
N PHE A 64 -15.25 -6.19 -6.73
CA PHE A 64 -15.67 -5.48 -7.95
C PHE A 64 -15.01 -6.03 -9.22
N THR A 65 -13.77 -6.54 -9.16
CA THR A 65 -13.15 -7.16 -10.36
C THR A 65 -13.87 -8.43 -10.82
N LEU A 66 -14.54 -9.15 -9.90
CA LEU A 66 -15.42 -10.27 -10.23
C LEU A 66 -16.73 -9.76 -10.88
N ASP A 67 -17.39 -8.75 -10.32
CA ASP A 67 -18.59 -8.16 -10.94
C ASP A 67 -18.26 -7.61 -12.33
N LEU A 68 -17.14 -6.89 -12.46
CA LEU A 68 -16.65 -6.38 -13.74
C LEU A 68 -16.47 -7.50 -14.76
N GLU A 69 -15.82 -8.61 -14.42
CA GLU A 69 -15.69 -9.73 -15.34
C GLU A 69 -17.06 -10.34 -15.71
N SER A 70 -17.92 -10.50 -14.71
CA SER A 70 -19.26 -11.08 -14.87
C SER A 70 -20.14 -10.23 -15.80
N ARG A 71 -20.08 -8.90 -15.68
CA ARG A 71 -20.81 -7.99 -16.56
C ARG A 71 -20.28 -7.99 -17.99
N LEU A 72 -18.96 -8.05 -18.16
CA LEU A 72 -18.35 -7.95 -19.49
C LEU A 72 -18.42 -9.27 -20.27
N TYR A 73 -18.34 -10.41 -19.59
CA TYR A 73 -18.13 -11.73 -20.22
C TYR A 73 -19.13 -12.82 -19.77
N GLY A 74 -20.03 -12.52 -18.84
CA GLY A 74 -20.99 -13.48 -18.30
C GLY A 74 -20.44 -14.26 -17.11
N GLU A 75 -21.17 -15.29 -16.68
CA GLU A 75 -20.84 -16.04 -15.46
C GLU A 75 -19.42 -16.65 -15.51
N PRO A 76 -18.57 -16.41 -14.50
CA PRO A 76 -17.23 -16.96 -14.48
C PRO A 76 -17.21 -18.49 -14.34
N PRO A 77 -16.16 -19.17 -14.84
CA PRO A 77 -16.00 -20.61 -14.62
C PRO A 77 -15.93 -20.96 -13.12
N PRO A 78 -16.56 -22.05 -12.66
CA PRO A 78 -16.55 -22.45 -11.24
C PRO A 78 -15.13 -22.58 -10.64
N ALA A 79 -14.18 -23.08 -11.41
CA ALA A 79 -12.78 -23.18 -10.98
C ALA A 79 -12.12 -21.81 -10.71
N LEU A 80 -12.58 -20.75 -11.39
CA LEU A 80 -12.08 -19.39 -11.18
C LEU A 80 -12.66 -18.79 -9.88
N LEU A 81 -13.95 -19.03 -9.65
CA LEU A 81 -14.65 -18.65 -8.42
C LEU A 81 -14.03 -19.35 -7.20
N GLU A 82 -13.80 -20.67 -7.28
CA GLU A 82 -13.18 -21.44 -6.20
C GLU A 82 -11.78 -20.90 -5.83
N ARG A 83 -10.98 -20.50 -6.83
CA ARG A 83 -9.67 -19.89 -6.59
C ARG A 83 -9.79 -18.53 -5.90
N PHE A 84 -10.75 -17.71 -6.32
CA PHE A 84 -11.01 -16.41 -5.69
C PHE A 84 -11.42 -16.57 -4.23
N GLU A 85 -12.35 -17.49 -3.94
CA GLU A 85 -12.82 -17.81 -2.59
C GLU A 85 -11.70 -18.38 -1.70
N ARG A 86 -10.77 -19.16 -2.27
CA ARG A 86 -9.61 -19.70 -1.58
C ARG A 86 -8.45 -18.72 -1.40
N GLY A 87 -8.62 -17.47 -1.82
CA GLY A 87 -7.68 -16.39 -1.52
C GLY A 87 -6.81 -15.93 -2.69
N ASP A 88 -6.98 -16.47 -3.91
CA ASP A 88 -6.43 -15.82 -5.11
C ASP A 88 -7.28 -14.61 -5.50
N ARG A 89 -7.28 -13.60 -4.64
CA ARG A 89 -8.15 -12.43 -4.72
C ARG A 89 -7.87 -11.53 -5.93
N ASN A 90 -6.73 -11.71 -6.59
CA ASN A 90 -6.37 -10.97 -7.81
C ASN A 90 -6.63 -11.79 -9.09
N VAL A 91 -7.28 -12.95 -9.00
CA VAL A 91 -7.47 -13.83 -10.16
C VAL A 91 -8.24 -13.16 -11.29
N PHE A 92 -9.27 -12.37 -10.96
CA PHE A 92 -10.10 -11.65 -11.93
C PHE A 92 -9.38 -10.44 -12.53
N ALA A 93 -8.71 -9.64 -11.70
CA ALA A 93 -7.85 -8.55 -12.17
C ALA A 93 -6.80 -9.06 -13.16
N ASN A 94 -6.09 -10.13 -12.81
CA ASN A 94 -5.10 -10.76 -13.68
C ASN A 94 -5.68 -11.31 -14.98
N ARG A 95 -6.90 -11.87 -14.93
CA ARG A 95 -7.59 -12.36 -16.12
C ARG A 95 -7.94 -11.22 -17.05
N LEU A 96 -8.56 -10.14 -16.54
CA LEU A 96 -8.90 -8.95 -17.32
C LEU A 96 -7.68 -8.37 -18.03
N LEU A 97 -6.53 -8.30 -17.35
CA LEU A 97 -5.28 -7.77 -17.90
C LEU A 97 -4.62 -8.67 -18.96
N ARG A 98 -5.04 -9.93 -19.09
CA ARG A 98 -4.57 -10.85 -20.14
C ARG A 98 -5.47 -10.83 -21.38
N LEU A 99 -6.68 -10.29 -21.27
CA LEU A 99 -7.61 -10.17 -22.38
C LEU A 99 -7.16 -9.05 -23.34
N ASN A 100 -7.75 -9.04 -24.53
CA ASN A 100 -7.50 -7.97 -25.50
C ASN A 100 -8.00 -6.63 -24.93
N GLU A 101 -7.10 -5.69 -24.71
CA GLU A 101 -7.42 -4.39 -24.09
C GLU A 101 -8.52 -3.64 -24.84
N SER A 102 -8.44 -3.56 -26.17
CA SER A 102 -9.45 -2.87 -26.98
C SER A 102 -10.84 -3.48 -26.86
N ASP A 103 -10.94 -4.80 -26.69
CA ASP A 103 -12.19 -5.50 -26.41
C ASP A 103 -12.75 -5.14 -25.04
N VAL A 104 -11.92 -5.23 -24.00
CA VAL A 104 -12.29 -4.89 -22.62
C VAL A 104 -12.81 -3.45 -22.56
N LYS A 105 -12.04 -2.49 -23.10
CA LYS A 105 -12.42 -1.07 -23.13
C LYS A 105 -13.75 -0.84 -23.83
N ARG A 106 -13.98 -1.51 -24.97
CA ARG A 106 -15.23 -1.39 -25.72
C ARG A 106 -16.42 -1.92 -24.92
N ARG A 107 -16.28 -3.07 -24.25
CA ARG A 107 -17.34 -3.66 -23.42
C ARG A 107 -17.64 -2.80 -22.20
N ILE A 108 -16.63 -2.28 -21.51
CA ILE A 108 -16.80 -1.36 -20.38
C ILE A 108 -17.63 -0.14 -20.80
N ARG A 109 -17.28 0.50 -21.92
CA ARG A 109 -18.07 1.64 -22.43
C ARG A 109 -19.50 1.25 -22.80
N ALA A 110 -19.66 0.12 -23.47
CA ALA A 110 -20.99 -0.34 -23.88
C ALA A 110 -21.88 -0.62 -22.66
N GLU A 111 -21.36 -1.33 -21.66
CA GLU A 111 -22.11 -1.66 -20.44
C GLU A 111 -22.37 -0.43 -19.59
N GLY A 112 -21.37 0.44 -19.38
CA GLY A 112 -21.53 1.69 -18.62
C GLY A 112 -22.55 2.66 -19.25
N SER A 113 -22.71 2.63 -20.58
CA SER A 113 -23.75 3.43 -21.25
C SER A 113 -25.17 2.89 -21.05
N ARG A 114 -25.31 1.60 -20.72
CA ARG A 114 -26.59 0.88 -20.66
C ARG A 114 -27.07 0.65 -19.23
N ASP A 115 -26.16 0.41 -18.28
CA ASP A 115 -26.47 0.11 -16.89
C ASP A 115 -25.87 1.17 -15.94
N LYS A 116 -26.76 1.95 -15.31
CA LYS A 116 -26.41 2.99 -14.34
C LYS A 116 -25.84 2.45 -13.03
N LEU A 117 -26.19 1.23 -12.63
CA LEU A 117 -25.61 0.60 -11.45
C LEU A 117 -24.17 0.19 -11.74
N PHE A 118 -23.90 -0.32 -12.94
CA PHE A 118 -22.54 -0.65 -13.37
C PHE A 118 -21.66 0.61 -13.51
N GLU A 119 -22.20 1.68 -14.10
CA GLU A 119 -21.53 2.99 -14.14
C GLU A 119 -21.15 3.49 -12.74
N ARG A 120 -22.06 3.37 -11.77
CA ARG A 120 -21.79 3.71 -10.37
C ARG A 120 -20.72 2.81 -9.76
N GLY A 121 -20.77 1.50 -10.00
CA GLY A 121 -19.74 0.57 -9.53
C GLY A 121 -18.35 0.90 -10.06
N ILE A 122 -18.23 1.32 -11.33
CA ILE A 122 -16.97 1.84 -11.89
C ILE A 122 -16.50 3.06 -11.10
N HIS A 123 -17.39 4.02 -10.85
CA HIS A 123 -17.04 5.22 -10.10
C HIS A 123 -16.58 4.90 -8.68
N ASP A 124 -17.31 4.04 -7.96
CA ASP A 124 -16.97 3.60 -6.61
C ASP A 124 -15.64 2.86 -6.56
N PHE A 125 -15.32 2.06 -7.59
CA PHE A 125 -14.04 1.40 -7.75
C PHE A 125 -12.89 2.40 -7.93
N LEU A 126 -13.07 3.39 -8.79
CA LEU A 126 -12.05 4.44 -9.02
C LEU A 126 -11.80 5.24 -7.74
N GLN A 127 -12.85 5.71 -7.07
CA GLN A 127 -12.74 6.43 -5.81
C GLN A 127 -12.19 5.59 -4.66
N GLY A 128 -12.52 4.29 -4.63
CA GLY A 128 -11.93 3.36 -3.66
C GLY A 128 -10.43 3.25 -3.85
N PHE A 129 -9.95 3.14 -5.09
CA PHE A 129 -8.53 3.10 -5.36
C PHE A 129 -7.83 4.44 -5.07
N GLU A 130 -8.46 5.57 -5.41
CA GLU A 130 -7.91 6.90 -5.06
C GLU A 130 -7.73 7.09 -3.56
N ARG A 131 -8.67 6.60 -2.74
CA ARG A 131 -8.52 6.64 -1.27
C ARG A 131 -7.30 5.86 -0.79
N LEU A 132 -6.95 4.74 -1.42
CA LEU A 132 -5.72 4.00 -1.09
C LEU A 132 -4.47 4.83 -1.44
N LEU A 133 -4.49 5.53 -2.56
CA LEU A 133 -3.38 6.39 -2.97
C LEU A 133 -3.23 7.59 -2.03
N GLU A 134 -4.34 8.22 -1.65
CA GLU A 134 -4.36 9.33 -0.70
C GLU A 134 -3.82 8.90 0.67
N ASP A 135 -4.31 7.78 1.21
CA ASP A 135 -3.82 7.22 2.48
C ASP A 135 -2.31 6.93 2.41
N ALA A 136 -1.82 6.36 1.30
CA ALA A 136 -0.39 6.06 1.10
C ALA A 136 0.50 7.32 1.11
N THR A 137 -0.01 8.46 0.61
CA THR A 137 0.78 9.71 0.59
C THR A 137 1.12 10.24 2.00
N THR A 138 0.41 9.77 3.02
CA THR A 138 0.64 10.16 4.42
C THR A 138 1.71 9.32 5.12
N SER A 139 2.18 8.25 4.47
CA SER A 139 3.18 7.31 5.01
C SER A 139 4.60 7.85 4.89
N GLN A 140 5.49 7.41 5.80
CA GLN A 140 6.93 7.67 5.68
C GLN A 140 7.54 7.00 4.43
N THR A 141 6.88 5.96 3.92
CA THR A 141 7.27 5.19 2.73
C THR A 141 6.33 5.45 1.54
N ALA A 142 5.81 6.68 1.42
CA ALA A 142 4.81 7.06 0.42
C ALA A 142 5.17 6.66 -1.01
N ASP A 143 6.38 6.96 -1.47
CA ASP A 143 6.81 6.65 -2.85
C ASP A 143 6.77 5.13 -3.14
N GLU A 144 7.25 4.32 -2.20
CA GLU A 144 7.27 2.86 -2.31
C GLU A 144 5.86 2.25 -2.26
N GLU A 145 4.98 2.79 -1.42
CA GLU A 145 3.59 2.33 -1.30
C GLU A 145 2.77 2.69 -2.55
N LEU A 146 2.92 3.91 -3.07
CA LEU A 146 2.27 4.33 -4.31
C LEU A 146 2.72 3.47 -5.49
N GLU A 147 4.02 3.19 -5.62
CA GLU A 147 4.54 2.30 -6.66
C GLU A 147 3.97 0.88 -6.53
N GLN A 148 3.90 0.34 -5.32
CA GLN A 148 3.31 -0.98 -5.06
C GLN A 148 1.82 -1.03 -5.45
N TYR A 149 1.04 -0.01 -5.09
CA TYR A 149 -0.36 0.05 -5.47
C TYR A 149 -0.54 0.14 -6.99
N LEU A 150 0.15 1.08 -7.65
CA LEU A 150 0.00 1.32 -9.08
C LEU A 150 0.49 0.16 -9.95
N SER A 151 1.55 -0.54 -9.52
CA SER A 151 2.08 -1.72 -10.21
C SER A 151 1.27 -3.00 -9.96
N SER A 152 0.45 -3.04 -8.91
CA SER A 152 -0.41 -4.18 -8.60
C SER A 152 -1.43 -4.49 -9.71
N PRO A 153 -1.98 -5.73 -9.77
CA PRO A 153 -3.05 -6.05 -10.70
C PRO A 153 -4.27 -5.12 -10.58
N LEU A 154 -4.64 -4.71 -9.36
CA LEU A 154 -5.72 -3.76 -9.14
C LEU A 154 -5.38 -2.37 -9.68
N GLY A 155 -4.16 -1.87 -9.44
CA GLY A 155 -3.70 -0.59 -9.97
C GLY A 155 -3.71 -0.54 -11.49
N ARG A 156 -3.32 -1.64 -12.14
CA ARG A 156 -3.40 -1.76 -13.60
C ARG A 156 -4.83 -1.79 -14.12
N VAL A 157 -5.76 -2.43 -13.40
CA VAL A 157 -7.21 -2.37 -13.73
C VAL A 157 -7.77 -0.97 -13.49
N TYR A 158 -7.37 -0.29 -12.41
CA TYR A 158 -7.70 1.11 -12.13
C TYR A 158 -7.32 2.03 -13.30
N LEU A 159 -6.07 1.95 -13.76
CA LEU A 159 -5.61 2.73 -14.90
C LEU A 159 -6.37 2.38 -16.18
N LEU A 160 -6.62 1.09 -16.43
CA LEU A 160 -7.39 0.62 -17.59
C LEU A 160 -8.81 1.19 -17.59
N VAL A 161 -9.53 1.05 -16.47
CA VAL A 161 -10.92 1.50 -16.31
C VAL A 161 -10.99 3.02 -16.40
N GLY A 162 -10.15 3.73 -15.64
CA GLY A 162 -10.12 5.19 -15.62
C GLY A 162 -9.84 5.79 -17.00
N ALA A 163 -8.85 5.26 -17.73
CA ALA A 163 -8.58 5.67 -19.10
C ALA A 163 -9.73 5.34 -20.07
N THR A 164 -10.51 4.30 -19.79
CA THR A 164 -11.64 3.88 -20.64
C THR A 164 -12.82 4.83 -20.54
N VAL A 165 -13.10 5.32 -19.32
CA VAL A 165 -14.24 6.19 -19.02
C VAL A 165 -13.88 7.67 -19.00
N GLY A 166 -12.62 8.02 -19.25
CA GLY A 166 -12.15 9.41 -19.29
C GLY A 166 -12.02 10.05 -17.91
N TYR A 167 -11.68 9.26 -16.90
CA TYR A 167 -11.61 9.72 -15.50
C TYR A 167 -10.42 10.65 -15.20
N PHE A 168 -9.33 10.53 -15.96
CA PHE A 168 -8.08 11.29 -15.75
C PHE A 168 -7.94 12.53 -16.65
N ALA A 169 -8.98 12.86 -17.42
CA ALA A 169 -8.93 13.86 -18.48
C ALA A 169 -9.45 15.23 -18.05
#